data_AF-A0A8S3CSI1-F1
#
_entry.id   AF-A0A8S3CSI1-F1
#
_cell.length_a   1.000
_cell.length_b   1.000
_cell.length_c   1.000
_cell.angle_alpha   90.00
_cell.angle_beta   90.00
_cell.angle_gamma   90.00
#
_symmetry.space_group_name_H-M   'P 1'
#
loop_
_entity.id
_entity.type
_entity.pdbx_description
1 polymer ?
#
loop_
_entity_poly.entity_id
_entity_poly.type
_entity_poly.pdbx_seq_one_letter_code
_entity_poly.pdbx_strand_id
1 'polypeptide(L)' 'FIPYELYQDLVQSYKKIGTEIVRKVISSGDFQTVIETFYIPLRVRKSRQTLSTTKQIYRSRRTKLEDLKTDI' A
#
# COMPACT_ATOMS: atom_id res chain seq x y z
N PHE A 1 1.23 -14.96 4.55
CA PHE A 1 2.40 -14.07 4.68
C PHE A 1 3.33 -14.67 5.72
N ILE A 2 4.63 -14.49 5.56
CA ILE A 2 5.66 -14.93 6.51
C ILE A 2 6.34 -13.70 7.13
N PRO A 3 6.94 -13.83 8.34
CA PRO A 3 7.82 -12.79 8.87
C PRO A 3 8.92 -12.41 7.89
N TYR A 4 9.37 -11.15 7.93
CA TYR A 4 10.35 -10.65 6.97
C TYR A 4 11.71 -11.33 7.16
N GLU A 5 12.06 -11.66 8.40
CA GLU A 5 13.28 -12.38 8.75
C GLU A 5 13.30 -13.76 8.09
N LEU A 6 12.21 -14.52 8.22
CA LEU A 6 12.08 -15.82 7.57
C LEU A 6 12.11 -15.70 6.04
N TYR A 7 11.56 -14.63 5.47
CA TYR A 7 11.67 -14.37 4.03
C TYR A 7 13.13 -14.18 3.60
N GLN A 8 13.92 -13.43 4.36
CA GLN A 8 15.34 -13.23 4.08
C GLN A 8 16.12 -14.54 4.09
N ASP A 9 15.90 -15.37 5.11
CA ASP A 9 16.54 -16.69 5.24
C ASP A 9 16.24 -17.58 4.02
N LEU A 10 14.99 -17.55 3.53
CA LEU A 10 14.57 -18.32 2.36
C LEU A 10 15.19 -17.77 1.06
N VAL A 11 15.30 -16.46 0.89
CA VAL A 11 15.94 -15.86 -0.30
C VAL A 11 17.44 -16.13 -0.31
N GLN A 12 18.08 -16.24 0.86
CA GLN A 12 19.48 -16.60 0.96
C GLN A 12 19.72 -18.08 0.66
N SER A 13 18.80 -18.95 1.09
CA SER A 13 18.92 -20.41 0.95
C SER A 13 18.47 -20.94 -0.41
N TYR A 14 17.55 -20.23 -1.07
CA TYR A 14 16.92 -20.66 -2.33
C TYR A 14 16.96 -19.57 -3.39
N LYS A 15 17.01 -19.97 -4.66
CA LYS A 15 16.96 -19.02 -5.78
C LYS A 15 15.58 -18.33 -5.85
N LYS A 16 15.55 -17.01 -5.63
CA LYS A 16 14.35 -16.19 -5.83
C LYS A 16 13.94 -16.15 -7.31
N ILE A 17 12.67 -16.42 -7.58
CA ILE A 17 12.03 -16.20 -8.89
C ILE A 17 10.97 -15.11 -8.73
N GLY A 18 11.02 -14.09 -9.60
CA GLY A 18 10.09 -12.97 -9.58
C GLY A 18 10.48 -11.82 -8.64
N THR A 19 9.53 -10.90 -8.45
CA THR A 19 9.68 -9.73 -7.58
C THR A 19 9.14 -9.99 -6.18
N GLU A 20 9.73 -9.34 -5.19
CA GLU A 20 9.28 -9.46 -3.81
C GLU A 20 7.94 -8.76 -3.58
N ILE A 21 7.08 -9.36 -2.75
CA ILE A 21 5.78 -8.81 -2.39
C ILE A 21 5.78 -8.53 -0.89
N VAL A 22 6.19 -7.32 -0.53
CA VAL A 22 6.20 -6.85 0.86
C VAL A 22 4.89 -6.13 1.16
N ARG A 23 4.32 -6.38 2.34
CA ARG A 23 3.11 -5.75 2.86
C ARG A 23 3.32 -5.32 4.31
N LYS A 24 2.62 -4.27 4.72
CA LYS A 24 2.72 -3.73 6.07
C LYS A 24 1.68 -4.38 6.98
N VAL A 25 2.07 -4.63 8.22
CA VAL A 25 1.13 -4.93 9.31
C VAL A 25 0.56 -3.60 9.80
N ILE A 26 -0.77 -3.51 9.89
CA ILE A 26 -1.50 -2.36 10.41
C ILE A 26 -2.41 -2.82 11.54
N SER A 27 -2.79 -1.94 12.47
CA SER A 27 -3.85 -2.30 13.41
C SER A 27 -5.21 -2.45 12.69
N SER A 28 -6.18 -3.07 13.34
CA SER A 28 -7.56 -3.24 12.88
C SER A 28 -8.43 -3.27 14.13
N GLY A 29 -8.96 -2.11 14.54
CA GLY A 29 -9.52 -1.94 15.87
C GLY A 29 -8.45 -1.95 16.97
N ASP A 30 -8.90 -2.13 18.21
CA ASP A 30 -8.06 -1.93 19.40
C ASP A 30 -7.20 -3.15 19.76
N PHE A 31 -7.61 -4.34 19.33
CA PHE A 31 -7.02 -5.60 19.80
C PHE A 31 -6.50 -6.51 18.67
N GLN A 32 -6.53 -6.05 17.43
CA GLN A 32 -6.11 -6.87 16.29
C GLN A 32 -5.17 -6.10 15.37
N THR A 33 -4.22 -6.82 14.80
CA THR A 33 -3.41 -6.37 13.66
C THR A 33 -3.65 -7.26 12.46
N VAL A 34 -3.65 -6.66 11.27
CA VAL A 34 -3.84 -7.34 10.00
C VAL A 34 -2.77 -6.92 9.01
N ILE A 35 -2.50 -7.77 8.03
CA ILE A 35 -1.60 -7.43 6.93
C ILE A 35 -2.41 -6.69 5.87
N GLU A 36 -2.00 -5.47 5.54
CA GLU A 36 -2.65 -4.67 4.50
C GLU A 36 -2.26 -5.19 3.11
N THR A 37 -2.96 -6.21 2.64
CA THR A 37 -2.67 -6.87 1.36
C THR A 37 -2.93 -5.99 0.15
N PHE A 38 -3.98 -5.16 0.22
CA PHE A 38 -4.46 -4.33 -0.88
C PHE A 38 -4.54 -2.87 -0.45
N TYR A 39 -4.00 -1.99 -1.30
CA TYR A 39 -4.26 -0.56 -1.22
C TYR A 39 -5.53 -0.20 -1.97
N ILE A 40 -6.19 0.86 -1.52
CA ILE A 40 -7.38 1.40 -2.17
C ILE A 40 -6.93 2.20 -3.39
N PRO A 41 -7.41 1.88 -4.61
CA PRO A 41 -7.23 2.74 -5.77
C PRO A 41 -8.11 3.98 -5.63
N LEU A 42 -7.51 5.16 -5.69
CA LEU A 42 -8.20 6.45 -5.68
C LEU A 42 -7.91 7.18 -6.99
N ARG A 43 -8.94 7.80 -7.57
CA ARG A 43 -8.80 8.69 -8.73
C ARG A 43 -8.88 10.13 -8.25
N VAL A 44 -7.78 10.86 -8.39
CA VAL A 44 -7.65 12.24 -7.92
C VAL A 44 -7.53 13.18 -9.12
N ARG A 45 -8.13 14.37 -8.96
CA ARG A 45 -8.09 15.47 -9.92
C ARG A 45 -8.13 16.79 -9.18
N LYS A 46 -7.42 17.80 -9.70
CA LYS A 46 -7.32 19.14 -9.10
C LYS A 46 -8.62 19.92 -9.12
N SER A 47 -9.40 19.78 -10.20
CA SER A 47 -10.71 20.43 -10.32
C SER A 47 -11.66 19.55 -11.12
N ARG A 48 -12.97 19.77 -10.92
CA ARG A 48 -14.03 19.12 -11.71
C ARG A 48 -14.21 19.75 -13.10
N GLN A 49 -13.80 21.01 -13.25
CA GLN A 49 -14.22 21.89 -14.36
C GLN A 49 -13.18 21.97 -15.49
N THR A 50 -11.90 21.83 -15.15
CA THR A 50 -10.83 21.73 -16.15
C THR A 50 -10.62 20.28 -16.56
N LEU A 51 -10.35 20.06 -17.86
CA LEU A 51 -9.85 18.82 -18.46
C LEU A 51 -8.44 18.46 -17.95
N SER A 52 -8.21 18.52 -16.64
CA SER A 52 -6.94 18.12 -16.04
C SER A 52 -6.81 16.60 -16.10
N THR A 53 -5.59 16.14 -16.31
CA THR A 53 -5.21 14.72 -16.23
C THR A 53 -5.69 14.11 -14.91
N THR A 54 -6.54 13.08 -15.01
CA THR A 54 -6.96 12.30 -13.83
C THR A 54 -5.82 11.33 -13.49
N LYS A 55 -5.36 11.36 -12.24
CA LYS A 55 -4.31 10.46 -11.76
C LYS A 55 -4.93 9.35 -10.91
N GLN A 56 -4.50 8.11 -11.13
CA GLN A 56 -4.82 7.00 -10.25
C GLN A 56 -3.68 6.82 -9.24
N ILE A 57 -4.01 6.84 -7.96
CA ILE A 57 -3.09 6.60 -6.85
C ILE A 57 -3.57 5.39 -6.04
N TYR A 58 -2.66 4.78 -5.28
CA TYR A 58 -2.97 3.68 -4.38
C TYR A 58 -2.57 4.06 -2.97
N ARG A 59 -3.51 3.97 -2.02
CA ARG A 59 -3.31 4.45 -0.64
C ARG A 59 -3.81 3.44 0.37
N SER A 60 -3.21 3.46 1.56
CA SER A 60 -3.72 2.69 2.70
C SER A 60 -5.13 3.16 3.05
N ARG A 61 -5.98 2.26 3.56
CA ARG A 61 -7.32 2.68 4.05
C ARG A 61 -7.25 3.70 5.19
N ARG A 62 -6.09 3.77 5.85
CA ARG A 62 -5.83 4.62 7.00
C ARG A 62 -5.18 5.95 6.64
N THR A 63 -4.90 6.19 5.37
CA THR A 63 -4.36 7.46 4.89
C THR A 63 -5.32 8.58 5.26
N LYS A 64 -4.83 9.61 5.94
CA LYS A 64 -5.68 10.74 6.32
C LYS A 64 -5.93 11.62 5.11
N LEU A 65 -7.03 12.37 5.15
CA LEU A 65 -7.38 13.29 4.06
C LEU A 65 -6.29 14.32 3.78
N GLU A 66 -5.60 14.80 4.82
CA GLU A 66 -4.53 15.77 4.70
C GLU A 66 -3.34 15.23 3.88
N ASP A 67 -3.00 13.95 4.07
CA ASP A 67 -1.93 13.29 3.32
C ASP A 67 -2.33 13.06 1.85
N LEU A 68 -3.63 13.06 1.53
CA LEU A 68 -4.11 12.95 0.14
C LEU A 68 -3.98 14.26 -0.62
N LYS A 69 -3.93 15.41 0.06
CA LYS A 69 -3.83 16.72 -0.60
C LYS A 69 -2.51 16.89 -1.36
N THR A 70 -1.45 16.18 -0.96
CA THR A 70 -0.15 16.21 -1.67
C THR A 70 -0.17 15.47 -3.00
N ASP A 71 -1.21 14.66 -3.27
CA ASP A 71 -1.34 13.88 -4.50
C ASP A 71 -2.20 14.55 -5.59
N ILE A 72 -2.76 15.73 -5.27
CA ILE A 72 -3.68 16.52 -6.12
C ILE A 72 -2.92 17.63 -6.84
#